data_AF-A0A0C2GKK2-F1
#
_entry.id   AF-A0A0C2GKK2-F1
#
_cell.length_a   1.000
_cell.length_b   1.000
_cell.length_c   1.000
_cell.angle_alpha   90.00
_cell.angle_beta   90.00
_cell.angle_gamma   90.00
#
_symmetry.space_group_name_H-M   'P 1'
#
loop_
_entity.id
_entity.type
_entity.pdbx_description
1 polymer ?
#
loop_
_entity_poly.entity_id
_entity_poly.type
_entity_poly.pdbx_seq_one_letter_code
_entity_poly.pdbx_strand_id
1 'polypeptide(L)' 'MVLVNSFILDGVAGYIALYVIFFAFGVLTFSILVLMEGLSAFLHALRLHWVEFQSKFYLGLGYAFVPYSFKQALQETN' A
#
# COMPACT_ATOMS: atom_id res chain seq x y z
N MET A 1 -9.54 22.60 2.54
CA MET A 1 -10.00 23.90 2.00
C MET A 1 -9.82 23.97 0.47
N VAL A 2 -10.23 22.93 -0.26
CA VAL A 2 -10.13 22.87 -1.75
C VAL A 2 -11.50 22.55 -2.37
N LEU A 3 -12.31 21.70 -1.73
CA LEU A 3 -13.70 21.44 -2.14
C LEU A 3 -14.64 22.65 -1.99
N VAL A 4 -14.35 23.56 -1.04
CA VAL A 4 -15.19 24.76 -0.79
C VAL A 4 -15.19 25.69 -2.01
N ASN A 5 -14.10 25.72 -2.78
CA ASN A 5 -14.01 26.55 -3.98
C ASN A 5 -14.96 26.13 -5.10
N SER A 6 -15.48 24.89 -5.07
CA SER A 6 -16.47 24.41 -6.04
C SER A 6 -17.88 24.97 -5.78
N PHE A 7 -18.19 25.40 -4.55
CA PHE A 7 -19.49 25.95 -4.16
C PHE A 7 -19.67 27.43 -4.53
N ILE A 8 -18.67 28.07 -5.14
CA ILE A 8 -18.75 29.46 -5.59
C ILE A 8 -19.57 29.58 -6.89
N LEU A 9 -19.77 28.48 -7.62
CA LEU A 9 -20.52 28.42 -8.87
C LEU A 9 -21.90 27.80 -8.64
N ASP A 10 -22.97 28.57 -8.92
CA ASP A 10 -24.35 28.11 -8.81
C ASP A 10 -24.80 27.29 -10.04
N GLY A 11 -25.54 26.22 -9.78
CA GLY A 11 -26.21 25.39 -10.81
C GLY A 11 -25.49 24.10 -11.21
N VAL A 12 -25.85 23.54 -12.37
CA VAL A 12 -25.35 22.23 -12.88
C VAL A 12 -23.82 22.22 -13.04
N ALA A 13 -23.22 23.36 -13.37
CA ALA A 13 -21.78 23.53 -13.53
C ALA A 13 -21.02 23.32 -12.20
N GLY A 14 -21.60 23.70 -11.05
CA GLY A 14 -21.00 23.51 -9.73
C GLY A 14 -20.85 22.02 -9.37
N TYR A 15 -21.84 21.19 -9.68
CA TYR A 15 -21.78 19.74 -9.42
C TYR A 15 -20.70 19.05 -10.26
N ILE A 16 -20.56 19.44 -11.54
CA ILE A 16 -19.53 18.88 -12.42
C ILE A 16 -18.13 19.30 -11.94
N ALA A 17 -17.95 20.57 -11.58
CA ALA A 17 -16.69 21.08 -11.04
C ALA A 17 -16.30 20.37 -9.73
N LEU A 18 -17.27 20.14 -8.83
CA LEU A 18 -17.05 19.42 -7.58
C LEU A 18 -16.57 17.99 -7.84
N TYR A 19 -17.21 17.27 -8.77
CA TYR A 19 -16.82 15.90 -9.11
C TYR A 19 -15.38 15.81 -9.60
N VAL A 20 -14.98 16.69 -10.52
CA VAL A 20 -13.60 16.72 -11.07
C VAL A 20 -12.57 17.08 -10.00
N ILE A 21 -12.85 18.10 -9.19
CA ILE A 21 -11.94 18.55 -8.13
C ILE A 21 -11.81 17.47 -7.04
N PHE A 22 -12.89 16.80 -6.68
CA PHE A 22 -12.86 15.69 -5.73
C PHE A 22 -12.11 14.49 -6.28
N PHE A 23 -12.29 14.15 -7.56
CA PHE A 23 -11.53 13.08 -8.20
C PHE A 23 -10.03 13.38 -8.21
N ALA A 24 -9.63 14.58 -8.63
CA ALA A 24 -8.24 15.00 -8.63
C ALA A 24 -7.63 14.99 -7.21
N PHE A 25 -8.38 15.49 -6.21
CA PHE A 25 -7.96 15.46 -4.82
C PHE A 25 -7.83 14.03 -4.26
N GLY A 26 -8.74 13.14 -4.63
CA GLY A 26 -8.72 11.72 -4.24
C GLY A 26 -7.51 10.99 -4.81
N VAL A 27 -7.19 11.20 -6.10
CA VAL A 27 -6.00 10.63 -6.74
C VAL A 27 -4.72 11.14 -6.08
N LEU A 28 -4.62 12.45 -5.83
CA LEU A 28 -3.46 13.03 -5.15
C LEU A 28 -3.25 12.45 -3.75
N THR A 29 -4.34 12.33 -2.97
CA THR A 29 -4.33 11.75 -1.62
C THR A 29 -3.87 10.30 -1.64
N PHE A 30 -4.43 9.50 -2.57
CA PHE A 30 -4.04 8.10 -2.71
C PHE A 30 -2.56 7.98 -3.12
N SER A 31 -2.12 8.74 -4.12
CA SER A 31 -0.76 8.62 -4.63
C SER A 31 0.30 9.10 -3.65
N ILE A 32 0.07 10.21 -2.95
CA ILE A 32 1.10 10.83 -2.10
C ILE A 32 0.99 10.32 -0.67
N LEU A 33 -0.16 10.52 -0.03
CA LEU A 33 -0.32 10.21 1.39
C LEU A 33 -0.42 8.71 1.66
N VAL A 34 -1.04 7.93 0.78
CA VAL A 34 -1.17 6.48 1.00
C VAL A 34 0.05 5.73 0.48
N LEU A 35 0.47 5.95 -0.77
CA LEU A 35 1.61 5.19 -1.31
C LEU A 35 2.95 5.70 -0.78
N MET A 36 3.28 6.99 -0.96
CA MET A 36 4.63 7.48 -0.65
C MET A 36 4.89 7.55 0.85
N GLU A 37 3.98 8.16 1.60
CA GLU A 37 4.11 8.28 3.06
C GLU A 37 3.80 6.95 3.77
N GLY A 38 2.77 6.22 3.32
CA GLY A 38 2.42 4.93 3.91
C GLY A 38 3.48 3.86 3.73
N LEU A 39 4.16 3.79 2.57
CA LEU A 39 5.27 2.86 2.36
C LEU A 39 6.49 3.20 3.23
N SER A 40 6.78 4.50 3.40
CA SER A 40 7.85 4.96 4.30
C SER A 40 7.61 4.49 5.74
N ALA A 41 6.40 4.72 6.26
CA ALA A 41 6.00 4.26 7.58
C ALA A 41 6.02 2.72 7.70
N PHE A 42 5.59 2.00 6.67
CA PHE A 42 5.63 0.53 6.64
C PHE A 42 7.06 0.00 6.72
N LEU A 43 8.00 0.56 5.96
CA LEU A 43 9.40 0.16 5.98
C LEU A 43 10.07 0.45 7.33
N HIS A 44 9.70 1.57 7.98
CA HIS A 44 10.15 1.85 9.34
C HIS A 44 9.62 0.82 10.33
N ALA A 45 8.32 0.50 10.27
CA ALA A 45 7.73 -0.55 11.11
C ALA A 45 8.40 -1.92 10.87
N LEU A 46 8.70 -2.27 9.62
CA LEU A 46 9.41 -3.50 9.26
C LEU A 46 10.84 -3.52 9.83
N ARG A 47 11.56 -2.39 9.77
CA ARG A 47 12.89 -2.27 10.38
C ARG A 47 12.82 -2.51 11.89
N LEU A 48 11.86 -1.91 12.60
CA LEU A 48 11.67 -2.19 14.02
C LEU A 48 11.38 -3.68 14.26
N HIS A 49 10.52 -4.30 13.44
CA HIS A 49 10.23 -5.73 13.56
C HIS A 49 11.46 -6.62 13.35
N TRP A 50 12.29 -6.30 12.36
CA TRP A 50 13.48 -7.08 12.06
C TRP A 50 14.60 -6.82 13.07
N VAL A 51 14.92 -5.56 13.36
CA VAL A 51 16.08 -5.21 14.17
C VAL A 51 15.76 -5.29 15.65
N GLU A 52 14.63 -4.74 16.08
CA GLU A 52 14.32 -4.63 17.51
C GLU A 52 13.60 -5.87 18.04
N PHE A 53 12.67 -6.46 17.27
CA PHE A 53 11.91 -7.64 17.70
C PHE A 53 12.62 -8.97 17.40
N GLN A 54 13.11 -9.21 16.17
CA GLN A 54 13.78 -10.49 15.87
C GLN A 54 15.11 -10.67 16.59
N SER A 55 15.90 -9.61 16.81
CA SER A 55 17.18 -9.73 17.55
C SER A 55 17.02 -10.17 19.01
N LYS A 56 15.79 -10.17 19.57
CA LYS A 56 15.52 -10.58 20.96
C LYS A 56 15.00 -12.01 21.09
N PHE A 57 14.21 -12.49 20.13
CA PHE A 57 13.50 -13.77 20.26
C PHE A 57 13.77 -14.76 19.12
N TYR A 58 14.35 -14.30 18.00
CA TYR A 58 14.60 -15.13 16.83
C TYR A 58 16.07 -15.53 16.77
N LEU A 59 16.36 -16.82 16.94
CA LEU A 59 17.73 -17.36 16.90
C LEU A 59 18.29 -17.50 15.48
N GLY A 60 17.48 -17.29 14.44
CA GLY A 60 17.95 -17.35 13.04
C GLY A 60 18.29 -18.75 12.52
N LEU A 61 17.99 -19.79 13.30
CA LEU A 61 18.31 -21.17 12.98
C LEU A 61 17.04 -21.91 12.49
N GLY A 62 17.13 -22.54 11.33
CA GLY A 62 16.06 -23.35 10.77
C GLY A 62 16.39 -23.82 9.35
N TYR A 63 15.84 -24.96 8.95
CA TYR A 63 15.80 -25.37 7.54
C TYR A 63 14.44 -24.98 6.98
N ALA A 64 14.41 -24.39 5.79
CA ALA A 64 13.15 -24.17 5.09
C ALA A 64 12.54 -25.53 4.77
N PHE A 65 11.34 -25.78 5.26
CA PHE A 65 10.61 -27.00 4.92
C PHE A 65 10.19 -26.94 3.45
N VAL A 66 10.78 -27.78 2.62
CA VAL A 66 10.38 -27.97 1.22
C VAL A 66 9.65 -29.31 1.14
N PRO A 67 8.31 -29.32 1.12
CA PRO A 67 7.56 -30.56 0.96
C PRO A 67 7.81 -31.14 -0.43
N TYR A 68 7.96 -32.45 -0.51
CA TYR A 68 7.93 -33.14 -1.79
C TYR A 68 6.51 -33.08 -2.37
N SER A 69 6.37 -32.47 -3.54
CA SER A 69 5.10 -32.37 -4.27
C SER A 69 5.18 -33.12 -5.59
N PHE A 70 4.32 -34.12 -5.76
CA PHE A 70 4.23 -34.90 -7.00
C PHE A 70 3.93 -34.02 -8.23
N LYS A 71 3.21 -32.90 -8.04
CA LYS A 71 2.91 -31.96 -9.13
C LYS A 71 4.16 -31.22 -9.62
N GLN A 72 5.09 -30.86 -8.72
CA GLN A 72 6.36 -30.25 -9.10
C GLN A 72 7.28 -31.24 -9.80
N ALA A 73 7.39 -32.47 -9.28
CA ALA A 73 8.21 -33.53 -9.88
C ALA A 73 7.75 -33.91 -11.30
N LEU A 74 6.44 -33.92 -11.55
CA LEU A 74 5.87 -34.18 -12.88
C LEU A 74 6.08 -33.03 -13.88
N GLN A 75 6.17 -31.78 -13.40
CA GLN A 75 6.46 -30.61 -14.25
C GLN A 75 7.94 -30.50 -14.63
N GLU A 76 8.87 -30.98 -13.80
CA GLU A 76 10.30 -30.99 -14.14
C GLU A 76 10.69 -32.09 -15.14
N THR A 77 9.85 -33.12 -15.31
CA THR A 77 10.14 -34.30 -16.16
C THR A 77 9.65 -34.13 -17.61
N ASN A 78 8.86 -33.10 -17.91
CA ASN A 78 8.19 -32.89 -19.21
C ASN A 78 8.75 -31.65 -19.90
#